data_AF-A0A080M290-F1
#
_entry.id   AF-A0A080M290-F1
#
_cell.length_a   1.000
_cell.length_b   1.000
_cell.length_c   1.000
_cell.angle_alpha   90.00
_cell.angle_beta   90.00
_cell.angle_gamma   90.00
#
_symmetry.space_group_name_H-M   'P 1'
#
loop_
_entity.id
_entity.type
_entity.pdbx_description
1 polymer ?
#
loop_
_entity_poly.entity_id
_entity_poly.type
_entity_poly.pdbx_seq_one_letter_code
_entity_poly.pdbx_strand_id
1 'polypeptide(L)'
;MANAPKRLRVVNWEHPENNDFQLVSQFSVTGSLYICRPDLVGFVNGLPWVVIELKKPGVPARAAFDENLTHYKKQIPALFWSNALLITSNGTDSRVGSLTADWDRWVEWKRIEREDEPRRLSLEVILRGTCDPARLLDRVENFTLFSEYKAGLAKIIGQNHQFLGVNNAVRKMLEARQLGHGRGGVFWQTQGSGKSFSMASSPRRCCVSWPATGPSWSSPTVWNWTSRSPRPSRPPAR
;
A
#
# COMPACT_ATOMS: atom_id res chain seq x y z
N MET A 1 -2.36 -0.46 44.31
CA MET A 1 -3.11 -0.47 43.05
C MET A 1 -2.26 -1.17 42.01
N ALA A 2 -2.70 -2.32 41.48
CA ALA A 2 -1.95 -3.05 40.46
C ALA A 2 -1.90 -2.22 39.17
N ASN A 3 -0.70 -2.02 38.63
CA ASN A 3 -0.48 -1.23 37.42
C ASN A 3 -1.05 -2.00 36.23
N ALA A 4 -2.25 -1.63 35.77
CA ALA A 4 -2.88 -2.29 34.62
C ALA A 4 -1.96 -2.14 33.37
N PRO A 5 -1.82 -3.19 32.54
CA PRO A 5 -0.96 -3.13 31.37
C PRO A 5 -1.40 -2.00 30.43
N LYS A 6 -0.50 -1.03 30.17
CA LYS A 6 -0.73 0.04 29.22
C LYS A 6 -0.44 -0.45 27.80
N ARG A 7 -1.43 -0.40 26.92
CA ARG A 7 -1.24 -0.67 25.49
C ARG A 7 -0.62 0.55 24.82
N LEU A 8 0.63 0.42 24.37
CA LEU A 8 1.26 1.43 23.53
C LEU A 8 0.76 1.30 22.09
N ARG A 9 0.26 2.40 21.51
CA ARG A 9 -0.08 2.47 20.08
C ARG A 9 1.09 3.14 19.36
N VAL A 10 1.71 2.42 18.43
CA VAL A 10 2.84 2.94 17.63
C VAL A 10 2.35 3.88 16.52
N VAL A 11 1.12 3.68 16.04
CA VAL A 11 0.49 4.49 15.00
C VAL A 11 -0.95 4.79 15.40
N ASN A 12 -1.38 6.02 15.18
CA ASN A 12 -2.76 6.45 15.30
C ASN A 12 -3.45 6.36 13.93
N TRP A 13 -4.19 5.27 13.70
CA TRP A 13 -4.88 5.01 12.43
C TRP A 13 -6.16 5.83 12.26
N GLU A 14 -6.83 6.19 13.37
CA GLU A 14 -8.11 6.91 13.39
C GLU A 14 -7.91 8.40 13.12
N HIS A 15 -6.84 8.97 13.65
CA HIS A 15 -6.50 10.39 13.58
C HIS A 15 -5.10 10.56 12.99
N PRO A 16 -4.97 10.63 11.64
CA PRO A 16 -3.69 10.79 10.97
C PRO A 16 -2.85 11.94 11.53
N GLU A 17 -3.48 13.07 11.84
CA GLU A 17 -2.88 14.29 12.40
C GLU A 17 -2.17 14.09 13.74
N ASN A 18 -2.49 13.01 14.46
CA ASN A 18 -1.88 12.68 15.74
C ASN A 18 -0.63 11.78 15.59
N ASN A 19 -0.12 11.62 14.37
CA ASN A 19 1.18 10.99 14.10
C ASN A 19 2.20 12.05 13.71
N ASP A 20 3.46 11.80 14.04
CA ASP A 20 4.59 12.58 13.58
C ASP A 20 5.05 12.08 12.21
N PHE A 21 5.11 12.98 11.22
CA PHE A 21 5.58 12.69 9.86
C PHE A 21 6.82 13.51 9.56
N GLN A 22 7.93 12.82 9.29
CA GLN A 22 9.21 13.47 9.03
C GLN A 22 9.80 12.98 7.71
N LEU A 23 10.23 13.90 6.85
CA LEU A 23 11.00 13.58 5.66
C LEU A 23 12.45 14.04 5.86
N VAL A 24 13.40 13.11 5.76
CA VAL A 24 14.83 13.39 5.91
C VAL A 24 15.51 13.19 4.56
N SER A 25 16.25 14.21 4.12
CA SER A 25 17.07 14.14 2.92
C SER A 25 18.49 13.64 3.23
N GLN A 26 19.08 12.90 2.29
CA GLN A 26 20.48 12.46 2.36
C GLN A 26 20.78 11.70 3.66
N PHE A 27 19.85 10.84 4.06
CA PHE A 27 19.88 10.14 5.33
C PHE A 27 21.02 9.11 5.36
N SER A 28 22.04 9.32 6.18
CA SER A 28 23.21 8.43 6.21
C SER A 28 22.99 7.30 7.20
N VAL A 29 23.08 6.05 6.74
CA VAL A 29 22.91 4.84 7.54
C VAL A 29 24.16 3.99 7.43
N THR A 30 24.77 3.71 8.58
CA THR A 30 25.94 2.83 8.65
C THR A 30 25.51 1.38 8.40
N GLY A 31 25.93 0.82 7.27
CA GLY A 31 25.80 -0.61 6.98
C GLY A 31 26.95 -1.41 7.54
N SER A 32 26.97 -2.71 7.26
CA SER A 32 28.03 -3.62 7.73
C SER A 32 29.40 -3.36 7.10
N LEU A 33 29.43 -2.93 5.84
CA LEU A 33 30.67 -2.68 5.09
C LEU A 33 30.85 -1.21 4.70
N TYR A 34 29.76 -0.50 4.40
CA TYR A 34 29.79 0.88 3.89
C TYR A 34 28.63 1.70 4.47
N ILE A 35 28.80 3.02 4.48
CA ILE A 35 27.70 3.95 4.74
C ILE A 35 26.83 4.03 3.48
N CYS A 36 25.54 3.74 3.61
CA CYS A 36 24.56 3.97 2.57
C CYS A 36 23.84 5.29 2.83
N ARG A 37 23.49 6.02 1.76
CA ARG A 37 22.82 7.31 1.87
C ARG A 37 21.64 7.37 0.91
N PRO A 38 20.44 6.91 1.34
CA PRO A 38 19.26 7.12 0.54
C PRO A 38 18.93 8.60 0.36
N ASP A 39 18.38 8.95 -0.80
CA ASP A 39 18.08 10.35 -1.14
C ASP A 39 17.03 10.96 -0.22
N LEU A 40 15.92 10.25 0.01
CA LEU A 40 14.89 10.66 0.97
C LEU A 40 14.37 9.46 1.75
N VAL A 41 14.16 9.66 3.05
CA VAL A 41 13.50 8.69 3.94
C VAL A 41 12.36 9.38 4.68
N GLY A 42 11.15 8.85 4.51
CA GLY A 42 9.94 9.27 5.21
C GLY A 42 9.67 8.41 6.44
N PHE A 43 9.51 9.06 7.59
CA PHE A 43 9.25 8.45 8.88
C PHE A 43 7.83 8.71 9.34
N VAL A 44 7.24 7.72 10.03
CA VAL A 44 5.99 7.85 10.78
C VAL A 44 6.25 7.42 12.22
N ASN A 45 6.15 8.35 13.17
CA ASN A 45 6.48 8.13 14.58
C ASN A 45 7.87 7.50 14.78
N GLY A 46 8.85 7.96 14.00
CA GLY A 46 10.23 7.45 13.99
C GLY A 46 10.47 6.14 13.23
N LEU A 47 9.44 5.53 12.63
CA LEU A 47 9.59 4.32 11.80
C LEU A 47 9.87 4.67 10.33
N PRO A 48 10.94 4.18 9.70
CA PRO A 48 11.22 4.42 8.28
C PRO A 48 10.21 3.65 7.41
N TRP A 49 9.22 4.37 6.90
CA TRP A 49 8.13 3.81 6.12
C TRP A 49 8.36 3.97 4.62
N VAL A 50 8.90 5.10 4.20
CA VAL A 50 9.08 5.43 2.79
C VAL A 50 10.56 5.62 2.51
N VAL A 51 11.09 4.94 1.50
CA VAL A 51 12.44 5.22 0.99
C VAL A 51 12.30 5.60 -0.48
N ILE A 52 12.88 6.73 -0.85
CA ILE A 52 12.81 7.30 -2.20
C ILE A 52 14.22 7.44 -2.73
N GLU A 53 14.44 6.93 -3.93
CA GLU A 53 15.69 7.12 -4.68
C GLU A 53 15.42 7.89 -5.96
N LEU A 54 16.26 8.90 -6.20
CA LEU A 54 16.14 9.82 -7.32
C LEU A 54 17.32 9.64 -8.28
N LYS A 55 17.03 9.77 -9.57
CA LYS A 55 18.05 9.83 -10.62
C LYS A 55 17.91 11.15 -11.39
N LYS A 56 18.99 11.53 -12.06
CA LYS A 56 18.99 12.70 -12.94
C LYS A 56 18.01 12.49 -14.10
N PRO A 57 17.38 13.56 -14.62
CA PRO A 57 16.59 13.47 -15.85
C PRO A 57 17.38 12.77 -16.97
N GLY A 58 16.73 11.87 -17.70
CA GLY A 58 17.35 11.07 -18.75
C GLY A 58 17.93 9.73 -18.30
N VAL A 59 18.16 9.52 -17.00
CA VAL A 59 18.52 8.20 -16.45
C VAL A 59 17.24 7.45 -16.04
N PRO A 60 16.99 6.21 -16.50
CA PRO A 60 15.76 5.48 -16.16
C PRO A 60 15.57 5.32 -14.64
N ALA A 61 14.32 5.42 -14.15
CA ALA A 61 14.02 5.20 -12.73
C ALA A 61 14.38 3.77 -12.27
N ARG A 62 14.48 2.83 -13.21
CA ARG A 62 14.99 1.47 -12.98
C ARG A 62 16.41 1.45 -12.41
N ALA A 63 17.28 2.38 -12.83
CA ALA A 63 18.65 2.44 -12.32
C ALA A 63 18.67 2.64 -10.79
N ALA A 64 17.76 3.45 -10.24
CA ALA A 64 17.62 3.60 -8.78
C ALA A 64 17.22 2.30 -8.08
N PHE A 65 16.44 1.44 -8.73
CA PHE A 65 16.07 0.14 -8.19
C PHE A 65 17.25 -0.85 -8.24
N ASP A 66 17.87 -0.99 -9.41
CA ASP A 66 18.91 -1.99 -9.67
C ASP A 66 20.21 -1.64 -8.92
N GLU A 67 20.62 -0.37 -8.92
CA GLU A 67 21.91 0.07 -8.38
C GLU A 67 21.83 0.44 -6.88
N ASN A 68 20.79 1.16 -6.47
CA ASN A 68 20.70 1.73 -5.11
C ASN A 68 19.87 0.86 -4.18
N LEU A 69 18.57 0.69 -4.47
CA LEU A 69 17.67 0.00 -3.54
C LEU A 69 18.05 -1.47 -3.33
N THR A 70 18.49 -2.17 -4.38
CA THR A 70 18.97 -3.56 -4.27
C THR A 70 20.23 -3.65 -3.40
N HIS A 71 21.12 -2.66 -3.47
CA HIS A 71 22.30 -2.56 -2.62
C HIS A 71 21.93 -2.27 -1.16
N TYR A 72 21.06 -1.28 -0.92
CA TYR A 72 20.62 -0.90 0.43
C TYR A 72 19.94 -2.06 1.16
N LYS A 73 19.09 -2.83 0.48
CA LYS A 73 18.44 -4.01 1.08
C LYS A 73 19.45 -5.02 1.64
N LYS A 74 20.65 -5.11 1.04
CA LYS A 74 21.73 -6.00 1.49
C LYS A 74 22.58 -5.37 2.59
N GLN A 75 22.93 -4.09 2.46
CA GLN A 75 23.89 -3.42 3.36
C GLN A 75 23.25 -2.86 4.63
N ILE A 76 22.02 -2.35 4.54
CA ILE A 76 21.29 -1.69 5.64
C ILE A 76 19.87 -2.27 5.79
N PRO A 77 19.72 -3.60 5.97
CA PRO A 77 18.40 -4.24 6.04
C PRO A 77 17.51 -3.69 7.16
N ALA A 78 18.10 -3.18 8.24
CA ALA A 78 17.38 -2.58 9.37
C ALA A 78 16.54 -1.36 8.97
N LEU A 79 16.95 -0.60 7.94
CA LEU A 79 16.16 0.50 7.41
C LEU A 79 14.80 0.03 6.85
N PHE A 80 14.71 -1.24 6.43
CA PHE A 80 13.55 -1.76 5.72
C PHE A 80 12.60 -2.62 6.57
N TRP A 81 12.90 -2.84 7.86
CA TRP A 81 12.07 -3.69 8.73
C TRP A 81 10.63 -3.18 8.86
N SER A 82 10.44 -1.86 8.95
CA SER A 82 9.12 -1.21 8.97
C SER A 82 8.70 -0.61 7.64
N ASN A 83 9.45 -0.87 6.56
CA ASN A 83 9.21 -0.20 5.28
C ASN A 83 7.78 -0.47 4.79
N ALA A 84 7.05 0.60 4.49
CA ALA A 84 5.72 0.58 3.89
C ALA A 84 5.82 0.46 2.37
N LEU A 85 6.54 1.35 1.71
CA LEU A 85 6.68 1.41 0.26
C LEU A 85 8.02 2.02 -0.14
N LEU A 86 8.42 1.76 -1.38
CA LEU A 86 9.63 2.28 -1.99
C LEU A 86 9.25 3.05 -3.26
N ILE A 87 9.93 4.16 -3.53
CA ILE A 87 9.71 4.97 -4.72
C ILE A 87 11.03 5.16 -5.46
N THR A 88 11.01 5.03 -6.78
CA THR A 88 12.09 5.46 -7.65
C THR A 88 11.59 6.51 -8.62
N SER A 89 12.42 7.49 -8.94
CA SER A 89 12.04 8.55 -9.88
C SER A 89 13.23 9.19 -10.57
N ASN A 90 13.04 9.68 -11.79
CA ASN A 90 13.93 10.62 -12.45
C ASN A 90 13.23 11.96 -12.79
N GLY A 91 12.05 12.20 -12.20
CA GLY A 91 11.15 13.31 -12.49
C GLY A 91 9.99 12.94 -13.41
N THR A 92 10.25 12.28 -14.55
CA THR A 92 9.24 11.96 -15.59
C THR A 92 8.81 10.50 -15.59
N ASP A 93 9.73 9.57 -15.29
CA ASP A 93 9.45 8.19 -14.94
C ASP A 93 9.50 8.08 -13.41
N SER A 94 8.41 7.63 -12.82
CA SER A 94 8.28 7.48 -11.37
C SER A 94 7.48 6.23 -11.08
N ARG A 95 8.00 5.38 -10.20
CA ARG A 95 7.37 4.11 -9.84
C ARG A 95 7.38 3.88 -8.35
N VAL A 96 6.37 3.15 -7.89
CA VAL A 96 6.23 2.70 -6.52
C VAL A 96 6.18 1.17 -6.47
N GLY A 97 6.83 0.59 -5.48
CA GLY A 97 6.87 -0.86 -5.27
C GLY A 97 6.96 -1.25 -3.80
N SER A 98 6.73 -2.53 -3.53
CA SER A 98 6.93 -3.12 -2.21
C SER A 98 8.37 -3.60 -2.05
N LEU A 99 8.78 -3.82 -0.80
CA LEU A 99 10.13 -4.30 -0.46
C LEU A 99 10.56 -5.56 -1.21
N THR A 100 9.64 -6.50 -1.41
CA THR A 100 9.90 -7.83 -2.01
C THR A 100 9.47 -7.93 -3.48
N ALA A 101 9.06 -6.82 -4.10
CA ALA A 101 8.64 -6.81 -5.49
C ALA A 101 9.84 -6.68 -6.43
N ASP A 102 9.88 -7.53 -7.44
CA ASP A 102 10.74 -7.37 -8.62
C ASP A 102 10.23 -6.21 -9.47
N TRP A 103 11.09 -5.66 -10.33
CA TRP A 103 10.81 -4.46 -11.14
C TRP A 103 9.49 -4.50 -11.92
N ASP A 104 9.09 -5.66 -12.45
CA ASP A 104 7.85 -5.79 -13.22
C ASP A 104 6.59 -5.52 -12.39
N ARG A 105 6.70 -5.62 -11.06
CA ARG A 105 5.63 -5.31 -10.10
C ARG A 105 5.71 -3.88 -9.55
N TRP A 106 6.69 -3.09 -9.99
CA TRP A 106 6.77 -1.66 -9.71
C TRP A 106 5.92 -0.90 -10.71
N VAL A 107 4.99 -0.11 -10.18
CA VAL A 107 3.93 0.51 -10.99
C VAL A 107 4.00 2.02 -10.93
N GLU A 108 3.54 2.64 -12.01
CA GLU A 108 3.24 4.06 -12.06
C GLU A 108 2.00 4.37 -11.23
N TRP A 109 2.00 5.52 -10.55
CA TRP A 109 0.80 6.10 -9.96
C TRP A 109 0.29 7.23 -10.86
N LYS A 110 -0.96 7.13 -11.31
CA LYS A 110 -1.43 7.90 -12.48
C LYS A 110 -2.45 8.98 -12.13
N ARG A 111 -3.05 8.88 -10.95
CA ARG A 111 -4.18 9.66 -10.46
C ARG A 111 -4.09 9.81 -8.96
N ILE A 112 -4.52 10.94 -8.43
CA ILE A 112 -4.40 11.28 -7.02
C ILE A 112 -5.67 10.89 -6.28
N GLU A 113 -6.83 11.39 -6.68
CA GLU A 113 -8.04 11.32 -5.86
C GLU A 113 -9.19 10.54 -6.50
N ARG A 114 -9.39 10.69 -7.81
CA ARG A 114 -10.53 10.10 -8.52
C ARG A 114 -10.11 9.26 -9.72
N GLU A 115 -10.92 8.25 -10.02
CA GLU A 115 -10.70 7.34 -11.15
C GLU A 115 -10.89 7.99 -12.52
N ASP A 116 -11.56 9.13 -12.60
CA ASP A 116 -11.80 9.87 -13.84
C ASP A 116 -10.79 10.99 -14.09
N GLU A 117 -9.83 11.19 -13.19
CA GLU A 117 -8.74 12.13 -13.40
C GLU A 117 -7.92 11.78 -14.66
N PRO A 118 -7.44 12.82 -15.38
CA PRO A 118 -6.50 12.62 -16.46
C PRO A 118 -5.24 11.95 -15.94
N ARG A 119 -4.74 10.97 -16.70
CA ARG A 119 -3.53 10.23 -16.31
C ARG A 119 -2.32 11.16 -16.39
N ARG A 120 -1.57 11.27 -15.30
CA ARG A 120 -0.35 12.06 -15.22
C ARG A 120 0.76 11.21 -14.60
N LEU A 121 1.93 11.21 -15.24
CA LEU A 121 3.12 10.52 -14.75
C LEU A 121 4.10 11.58 -14.27
N SER A 122 4.26 11.70 -12.97
CA SER A 122 5.26 12.57 -12.35
C SER A 122 5.54 12.13 -10.93
N LEU A 123 6.69 12.56 -10.40
CA LEU A 123 7.01 12.39 -8.98
C LEU A 123 5.93 13.02 -8.10
N GLU A 124 5.43 14.20 -8.45
CA GLU A 124 4.37 14.89 -7.71
C GLU A 124 3.10 14.04 -7.57
N VAL A 125 2.66 13.39 -8.66
CA VAL A 125 1.45 12.54 -8.64
C VAL A 125 1.65 11.32 -7.74
N ILE A 126 2.84 10.70 -7.77
CA ILE A 126 3.17 9.61 -6.85
C ILE A 126 3.17 10.11 -5.41
N LEU A 127 3.83 11.23 -5.11
CA LEU A 127 3.93 11.74 -3.75
C LEU A 127 2.55 12.12 -3.19
N ARG A 128 1.75 12.89 -3.93
CA ARG A 128 0.39 13.26 -3.49
C ARG A 128 -0.54 12.06 -3.41
N GLY A 129 -0.37 11.09 -4.32
CA GLY A 129 -1.20 9.91 -4.38
C GLY A 129 -0.87 8.83 -3.34
N THR A 130 0.33 8.85 -2.77
CA THR A 130 0.82 7.77 -1.89
C THR A 130 1.34 8.23 -0.52
N CYS A 131 1.88 9.45 -0.41
CA CYS A 131 2.55 9.97 0.79
C CYS A 131 1.76 11.06 1.53
N ASP A 132 0.57 11.46 1.05
CA ASP A 132 -0.37 12.21 1.88
C ASP A 132 -0.65 11.43 3.19
N PRO A 133 -0.62 12.05 4.39
CA PRO A 133 -0.71 11.35 5.66
C PRO A 133 -1.85 10.33 5.76
N ALA A 134 -3.07 10.73 5.40
CA ALA A 134 -4.24 9.86 5.46
C ALA A 134 -4.14 8.71 4.44
N ARG A 135 -3.65 9.00 3.22
CA ARG A 135 -3.46 7.98 2.18
C ARG A 135 -2.36 6.99 2.54
N LEU A 136 -1.24 7.46 3.09
CA LEU A 136 -0.13 6.60 3.48
C LEU A 136 -0.58 5.61 4.55
N LEU A 137 -1.28 6.09 5.59
CA LEU A 137 -1.85 5.24 6.63
C LEU A 137 -2.86 4.23 6.05
N ASP A 138 -3.82 4.68 5.23
CA ASP A 138 -4.81 3.80 4.61
C ASP A 138 -4.15 2.71 3.75
N ARG A 139 -3.11 3.07 2.99
CA ARG A 139 -2.35 2.10 2.18
C ARG A 139 -1.66 1.04 3.04
N VAL A 140 -1.03 1.46 4.13
CA VAL A 140 -0.30 0.55 5.02
C VAL A 140 -1.26 -0.37 5.76
N GLU A 141 -2.38 0.15 6.24
CA GLU A 141 -3.37 -0.61 7.00
C GLU A 141 -4.20 -1.54 6.10
N ASN A 142 -4.75 -1.00 5.00
CA ASN A 142 -5.82 -1.65 4.23
C ASN A 142 -5.36 -2.20 2.88
N PHE A 143 -4.24 -1.71 2.33
CA PHE A 143 -3.75 -2.09 0.99
C PHE A 143 -2.34 -2.66 1.02
N THR A 144 -1.99 -3.34 2.11
CA THR A 144 -0.76 -4.14 2.22
C THR A 144 -1.13 -5.57 2.61
N LEU A 145 -0.75 -6.53 1.78
CA LEU A 145 -0.96 -7.96 2.00
C LEU A 145 0.39 -8.68 2.02
N PHE A 146 0.45 -9.79 2.75
CA PHE A 146 1.57 -10.70 2.74
C PHE A 146 1.08 -12.06 2.25
N SER A 147 1.82 -12.67 1.33
CA SER A 147 1.51 -13.99 0.79
C SER A 147 2.77 -14.83 0.75
N GLU A 148 2.66 -16.08 1.19
CA GLU A 148 3.75 -17.04 1.09
C GLU A 148 3.83 -17.62 -0.32
N TYR A 149 5.02 -17.61 -0.90
CA TYR A 149 5.35 -18.28 -2.15
C TYR A 149 6.53 -19.22 -1.91
N LYS A 150 6.82 -20.09 -2.89
CA LYS A 150 7.99 -20.99 -2.82
C LYS A 150 9.32 -20.26 -2.57
N ALA A 151 9.44 -19.02 -3.06
CA ALA A 151 10.63 -18.18 -2.90
C ALA A 151 10.66 -17.38 -1.58
N GLY A 152 9.63 -17.49 -0.73
CA GLY A 152 9.53 -16.80 0.55
C GLY A 152 8.29 -15.91 0.67
N LEU A 153 8.27 -15.09 1.73
CA LEU A 153 7.17 -14.17 2.03
C LEU A 153 7.21 -12.97 1.06
N ALA A 154 6.15 -12.80 0.28
CA ALA A 154 5.98 -11.66 -0.60
C ALA A 154 5.06 -10.61 0.04
N LYS A 155 5.58 -9.40 0.18
CA LYS A 155 4.80 -8.19 0.45
C LYS A 155 4.18 -7.68 -0.85
N ILE A 156 2.87 -7.46 -0.85
CA ILE A 156 2.09 -6.96 -1.97
C ILE A 156 1.40 -5.67 -1.54
N ILE A 157 1.54 -4.60 -2.34
CA ILE A 157 0.87 -3.32 -2.09
C ILE A 157 -0.15 -3.01 -3.19
N GLY A 158 -1.23 -2.31 -2.82
CA GLY A 158 -2.29 -1.93 -3.75
C GLY A 158 -1.82 -0.96 -4.82
N GLN A 159 -2.24 -1.22 -6.06
CA GLN A 159 -2.00 -0.36 -7.21
C GLN A 159 -3.03 0.79 -7.29
N ASN A 160 -2.77 1.78 -8.15
CA ASN A 160 -3.56 3.02 -8.22
C ASN A 160 -5.06 2.78 -8.41
N HIS A 161 -5.44 1.93 -9.36
CA HIS A 161 -6.86 1.60 -9.60
C HIS A 161 -7.49 0.79 -8.47
N GLN A 162 -6.73 -0.08 -7.79
CA GLN A 162 -7.25 -0.89 -6.68
C GLN A 162 -7.52 0.00 -5.48
N PHE A 163 -6.60 0.90 -5.16
CA PHE A 163 -6.74 1.86 -4.07
C PHE A 163 -7.93 2.79 -4.30
N LEU A 164 -7.99 3.46 -5.45
CA LEU A 164 -9.08 4.39 -5.76
C LEU A 164 -10.43 3.66 -5.86
N GLY A 165 -10.48 2.52 -6.55
CA GLY A 165 -11.71 1.78 -6.77
C GLY A 165 -12.32 1.19 -5.50
N VAL A 166 -11.50 0.60 -4.62
CA VAL A 166 -11.98 0.08 -3.33
C VAL A 166 -12.46 1.22 -2.44
N ASN A 167 -11.70 2.31 -2.33
CA ASN A 167 -12.10 3.46 -1.52
C ASN A 167 -13.39 4.12 -2.05
N ASN A 168 -13.55 4.23 -3.36
CA ASN A 168 -14.77 4.71 -3.98
C ASN A 168 -15.96 3.79 -3.71
N ALA A 169 -15.79 2.47 -3.85
CA ALA A 169 -16.83 1.49 -3.56
C ALA A 169 -17.29 1.51 -2.10
N VAL A 170 -16.35 1.59 -1.14
CA VAL A 170 -16.67 1.69 0.30
C VAL A 170 -17.41 2.99 0.61
N ARG A 171 -16.96 4.12 0.05
CA ARG A 171 -17.64 5.41 0.20
C ARG A 171 -19.07 5.36 -0.31
N LYS A 172 -19.27 4.85 -1.53
CA LYS A 172 -20.61 4.71 -2.15
C LYS A 172 -21.52 3.78 -1.35
N MET A 173 -20.98 2.71 -0.78
CA MET A 173 -21.73 1.82 0.11
C MET A 173 -22.19 2.54 1.39
N LEU A 174 -21.33 3.34 2.02
CA LEU A 174 -21.69 4.12 3.21
C LEU A 174 -22.74 5.19 2.88
N GLU A 175 -22.60 5.89 1.75
CA GLU A 175 -23.61 6.84 1.24
C GLU A 175 -24.96 6.14 1.01
N ALA A 176 -24.97 5.00 0.31
CA ALA A 176 -26.18 4.21 0.06
C ALA A 176 -26.87 3.71 1.34
N ARG A 177 -26.09 3.41 2.38
CA ARG A 177 -26.61 3.05 3.70
C ARG A 177 -27.29 4.25 4.37
N GLN A 178 -26.67 5.43 4.33
CA GLN A 178 -27.25 6.65 4.89
C GLN A 178 -28.56 7.03 4.18
N LEU A 179 -28.66 6.79 2.87
CA LEU A 179 -29.88 7.00 2.07
C LEU A 179 -30.96 5.93 2.27
N GLY A 180 -30.71 4.89 3.08
CA GLY A 180 -31.72 3.93 3.52
C GLY A 180 -32.02 2.76 2.56
N HIS A 181 -31.46 2.73 1.34
CA HIS A 181 -31.67 1.60 0.43
C HIS A 181 -30.60 0.51 0.55
N GLY A 182 -29.41 0.82 1.07
CA GLY A 182 -28.33 -0.16 1.34
C GLY A 182 -27.77 -0.90 0.11
N ARG A 183 -28.30 -0.64 -1.09
CA ARG A 183 -27.85 -1.22 -2.36
C ARG A 183 -26.41 -0.81 -2.67
N GLY A 184 -25.54 -1.81 -2.84
CA GLY A 184 -24.17 -1.61 -3.31
C GLY A 184 -24.08 -1.27 -4.80
N GLY A 185 -22.86 -1.01 -5.27
CA GLY A 185 -22.54 -0.78 -6.67
C GLY A 185 -21.81 -1.96 -7.32
N VAL A 186 -21.61 -1.87 -8.63
CA VAL A 186 -20.75 -2.80 -9.37
C VAL A 186 -19.34 -2.23 -9.44
N PHE A 187 -18.37 -3.02 -9.01
CA PHE A 187 -16.96 -2.70 -9.17
C PHE A 187 -16.36 -3.54 -10.31
N TRP A 188 -16.14 -2.91 -11.46
CA TRP A 188 -15.67 -3.60 -12.66
C TRP A 188 -14.16 -3.43 -12.85
N GLN A 189 -13.46 -4.54 -13.11
CA GLN A 189 -12.03 -4.54 -13.42
C GLN A 189 -11.71 -5.53 -14.54
N THR A 190 -10.74 -5.17 -15.38
CA THR A 190 -10.22 -6.02 -16.46
C THR A 190 -9.57 -7.30 -15.91
N GLN A 191 -9.48 -8.35 -16.72
CA GLN A 191 -8.79 -9.59 -16.34
C GLN A 191 -7.29 -9.33 -16.11
N GLY A 192 -6.71 -9.96 -15.08
CA GLY A 192 -5.30 -9.78 -14.73
C GLY A 192 -4.96 -8.52 -13.90
N SER A 193 -5.90 -7.60 -13.69
CA SER A 193 -5.69 -6.35 -12.92
C SER A 193 -5.57 -6.51 -11.40
N GLY A 194 -5.57 -7.76 -10.90
CA GLY A 194 -5.49 -8.06 -9.47
C GLY A 194 -6.81 -7.94 -8.70
N LYS A 195 -7.94 -8.35 -9.30
CA LYS A 195 -9.25 -8.40 -8.63
C LYS A 195 -9.23 -9.04 -7.25
N SER A 196 -8.52 -10.16 -7.10
CA SER A 196 -8.41 -10.86 -5.81
C SER A 196 -7.77 -10.01 -4.72
N PHE A 197 -6.81 -9.16 -5.07
CA PHE A 197 -6.21 -8.21 -4.13
C PHE A 197 -7.24 -7.19 -3.65
N SER A 198 -8.03 -6.64 -4.58
CA SER A 198 -9.09 -5.69 -4.22
C SER A 198 -10.15 -6.34 -3.34
N MET A 199 -10.57 -7.58 -3.67
CA MET A 199 -11.52 -8.34 -2.87
C MET A 199 -11.00 -8.65 -1.46
N ALA A 200 -9.70 -8.84 -1.28
CA ALA A 200 -9.09 -9.02 0.05
C ALA A 200 -8.96 -7.71 0.84
N SER A 201 -8.74 -6.59 0.15
CA SER A 201 -8.59 -5.26 0.77
C SER A 201 -9.94 -4.65 1.18
N SER A 202 -10.98 -4.87 0.38
CA SER A 202 -12.32 -4.27 0.60
C SER A 202 -12.93 -4.56 1.97
N PRO A 203 -12.94 -5.81 2.49
CA PRO A 203 -13.47 -6.11 3.82
C PRO A 203 -12.75 -5.33 4.92
N ARG A 204 -11.41 -5.28 4.86
CA ARG A 204 -10.60 -4.57 5.85
C ARG A 204 -10.93 -3.08 5.85
N ARG A 205 -10.97 -2.47 4.66
CA ARG A 205 -11.32 -1.07 4.48
C ARG A 205 -12.76 -0.75 4.94
N CYS A 206 -13.70 -1.65 4.67
CA CYS A 206 -15.09 -1.54 5.11
C CYS A 206 -15.20 -1.53 6.64
N CYS A 207 -14.54 -2.47 7.31
CA CYS A 207 -14.53 -2.56 8.76
C CYS A 207 -13.93 -1.31 9.42
N VAL A 208 -12.82 -0.79 8.90
CA VAL A 208 -12.18 0.44 9.40
C VAL A 208 -13.07 1.67 9.22
N SER A 209 -13.83 1.73 8.12
CA SER A 209 -14.73 2.87 7.84
C SER A 209 -16.09 2.77 8.54
N TRP A 210 -16.35 1.67 9.25
CA TRP A 210 -17.67 1.42 9.82
C TRP A 210 -17.87 2.30 11.07
N PRO A 211 -18.93 3.13 11.12
CA PRO A 211 -19.16 3.99 12.26
C PRO A 211 -19.44 3.16 13.52
N ALA A 212 -18.72 3.46 14.61
CA ALA A 212 -18.91 2.85 15.92
C ALA A 212 -20.24 3.24 16.59
N THR A 213 -20.96 4.22 16.04
CA THR A 213 -22.18 4.78 16.60
C THR A 213 -23.41 4.29 15.84
N GLY A 214 -23.95 3.15 16.27
CA GLY A 214 -25.28 2.65 15.95
C GLY A 214 -25.86 1.90 17.15
N PRO A 215 -27.18 1.71 17.26
CA PRO A 215 -27.81 1.07 18.41
C PRO A 215 -27.36 -0.38 18.66
N SER A 216 -26.64 -0.98 17.71
CA SER A 216 -25.95 -2.26 17.88
C SER A 216 -24.43 -2.10 17.71
N TRP A 217 -23.67 -2.55 18.70
CA TRP A 217 -22.21 -2.72 18.68
C TRP A 217 -21.74 -3.85 17.73
N SER A 218 -22.43 -4.02 16.60
CA SER A 218 -22.18 -5.11 15.66
C SER A 218 -21.26 -4.61 14.54
N SER A 219 -20.00 -5.08 14.56
CA SER A 219 -19.09 -4.99 13.41
C SER A 219 -19.78 -5.50 12.14
N PRO A 220 -19.50 -4.94 10.96
CA PRO A 220 -20.10 -5.41 9.73
C PRO A 220 -19.63 -6.83 9.41
N THR A 221 -20.56 -7.72 9.08
CA THR A 221 -20.21 -9.03 8.52
C THR A 221 -20.01 -8.88 7.01
N VAL A 222 -18.78 -9.12 6.54
CA VAL A 222 -18.45 -9.04 5.11
C VAL A 222 -18.23 -10.45 4.56
N TRP A 223 -19.02 -10.82 3.55
CA TRP A 223 -18.90 -12.10 2.85
C TRP A 223 -18.22 -11.89 1.49
N ASN A 224 -17.14 -12.64 1.23
CA ASN A 224 -16.46 -12.62 -0.06
C ASN A 224 -16.65 -13.97 -0.76
N TRP A 225 -17.28 -13.95 -1.93
CA TRP A 225 -17.65 -15.17 -2.67
C TRP A 225 -16.83 -15.25 -3.97
N THR A 226 -16.21 -16.40 -4.21
CA THR A 226 -15.47 -16.67 -5.46
C THR A 226 -15.95 -17.98 -6.08
N SER A 227 -16.06 -18.07 -7.40
CA SER A 227 -16.32 -19.35 -8.06
C SER A 227 -15.14 -20.32 -7.81
N ARG A 228 -15.44 -21.61 -7.58
CA ARG A 228 -14.41 -22.65 -7.58
C ARG A 228 -13.91 -22.87 -9.01
N SER A 229 -12.61 -23.01 -9.18
CA SER A 229 -12.04 -23.54 -10.42
C SER A 229 -12.56 -24.96 -10.69
N PRO A 230 -12.76 -25.38 -11.96
CA PRO A 230 -13.06 -26.78 -12.26
C PRO A 230 -11.95 -27.67 -11.70
N ARG A 231 -12.30 -28.81 -11.09
CA ARG A 231 -11.29 -29.82 -10.72
C ARG A 231 -10.56 -30.24 -12.01
N PRO A 232 -9.22 -30.43 -11.99
CA PRO A 232 -8.57 -31.11 -13.10
C PRO A 232 -9.24 -32.46 -13.31
N SER A 233 -9.58 -32.78 -14.56
CA SER A 233 -10.14 -34.07 -14.94
C SER A 233 -9.25 -35.18 -14.40
N ARG A 234 -9.86 -36.18 -13.76
CA ARG A 234 -9.13 -37.40 -13.39
C ARG A 234 -8.48 -37.95 -14.66
N PRO A 235 -7.19 -38.32 -14.65
CA PRO A 235 -6.62 -39.08 -15.76
C PRO A 235 -7.43 -40.38 -15.94
N PRO A 236 -7.60 -40.85 -17.18
CA PRO A 236 -8.36 -42.07 -17.43
C PRO A 236 -7.75 -43.23 -16.64
N ALA A 237 -8.61 -44.02 -15.99
CA ALA A 237 -8.21 -45.26 -15.37
C ALA A 237 -7.59 -46.16 -16.45
N ARG A 238 -6.41 -46.72 -16.15
CA ARG A 238 -5.77 -47.76 -16.96
C ARG A 238 -6.57 -49.05 -16.88
#